data_AF-A4IQR1-F1
#
_entry.id   AF-A4IQR1-F1
#
_cell.length_a   1.000
_cell.length_b   1.000
_cell.length_c   1.000
_cell.angle_alpha   90.00
_cell.angle_beta   90.00
_cell.angle_gamma   90.00
#
_symmetry.space_group_name_H-M   'P 1'
#
loop_
_entity.id
_entity.type
_entity.pdbx_description
1 polymer ?
#
loop_
_entity_poly.entity_id
_entity_poly.type
_entity_poly.pdbx_seq_one_letter_code
_entity_poly.pdbx_strand_id
1 'polypeptide(L)'
;MVYFLILSFVSILFYAYLTHSYAGEQCPNASELAPVSSADKPELLHALKTIIPSLYPEKEYSEWEVEKALMLAESKTPYVQMAESLCGKPIAQHSWVVKLRFPKLLPSASLSEGVIFVAKHQEKGWIAWYKYK
;
A
#
# COMPACT_ATOMS: atom_id res chain seq x y z
N MET A 1 43.36 14.34 -0.15
CA MET A 1 42.21 15.21 0.20
C MET A 1 40.99 15.06 -0.72
N VAL A 2 41.16 14.65 -1.99
CA VAL A 2 40.03 14.51 -2.94
C VAL A 2 39.21 13.21 -2.72
N TYR A 3 39.85 12.11 -2.33
CA TYR A 3 39.19 10.80 -2.12
C TYR A 3 38.18 10.79 -0.95
N PHE A 4 38.44 11.55 0.11
CA PHE A 4 37.56 11.65 1.28
C PHE A 4 36.22 12.35 0.94
N LEU A 5 36.25 13.29 -0.01
CA LEU A 5 35.06 14.02 -0.48
C LEU A 5 34.17 13.16 -1.40
N ILE A 6 34.78 12.27 -2.20
CA ILE A 6 34.04 11.38 -3.10
C ILE A 6 33.32 10.28 -2.29
N LEU A 7 33.97 9.70 -1.27
CA LEU A 7 33.37 8.68 -0.41
C LEU A 7 32.16 9.21 0.37
N SER A 8 32.20 10.45 0.87
CA SER A 8 31.05 11.07 1.54
C SER A 8 29.87 11.30 0.59
N PHE A 9 30.12 11.61 -0.68
CA PHE A 9 29.05 11.90 -1.64
C PHE A 9 28.31 10.63 -2.08
N VAL A 10 29.03 9.50 -2.21
CA VAL A 10 28.43 8.19 -2.53
C VAL A 10 27.57 7.67 -1.37
N SER A 11 27.99 7.88 -0.12
CA SER A 11 27.20 7.50 1.06
C SER A 11 25.93 8.33 1.21
N ILE A 12 25.95 9.63 0.87
CA ILE A 12 24.75 10.49 0.92
C ILE A 12 23.75 10.10 -0.17
N LEU A 13 24.22 9.76 -1.37
CA LEU A 13 23.35 9.23 -2.43
C LEU A 13 22.74 7.87 -2.04
N PHE A 14 23.50 6.99 -1.37
CA PHE A 14 22.99 5.68 -0.95
C PHE A 14 21.91 5.77 0.16
N TYR A 15 22.04 6.72 1.09
CA TYR A 15 21.02 6.92 2.14
C TYR A 15 19.71 7.50 1.59
N ALA A 16 19.75 8.30 0.53
CA ALA A 16 18.55 8.86 -0.08
C ALA A 16 17.67 7.80 -0.79
N TYR A 17 18.27 6.70 -1.27
CA TYR A 17 17.50 5.59 -1.86
C TYR A 17 16.78 4.73 -0.81
N LEU A 18 17.26 4.69 0.43
CA LEU A 18 16.72 3.82 1.49
C LEU A 18 15.51 4.41 2.23
N THR A 19 15.13 5.65 1.96
CA THR A 19 13.94 6.28 2.55
C THR A 19 12.87 6.59 1.51
N HIS A 20 12.54 5.66 0.62
CA HIS A 20 11.23 5.72 -0.05
C HIS A 20 10.17 5.19 0.92
N SER A 21 9.73 6.08 1.80
CA SER A 21 8.58 5.88 2.68
C SER A 21 7.35 5.72 1.80
N TYR A 22 6.94 4.47 1.53
CA TYR A 22 5.64 4.13 0.93
C TYR A 22 4.52 4.31 1.96
N ALA A 23 4.42 5.52 2.51
CA ALA A 23 3.29 5.96 3.29
C ALA A 23 2.19 6.43 2.32
N GLY A 24 1.63 5.50 1.54
CA GLY A 24 0.26 5.56 1.02
C GLY A 24 -0.18 6.72 0.10
N GLU A 25 0.70 7.46 -0.58
CA GLU A 25 0.29 8.58 -1.46
C GLU A 25 1.07 8.72 -2.78
N GLN A 26 1.65 7.64 -3.30
CA GLN A 26 2.36 7.68 -4.59
C GLN A 26 2.05 6.46 -5.45
N CYS A 27 1.72 6.72 -6.72
CA CYS A 27 1.53 5.67 -7.72
C CYS A 27 2.84 4.89 -7.91
N PRO A 28 2.86 3.56 -7.68
CA PRO A 28 4.05 2.75 -7.86
C PRO A 28 4.42 2.68 -9.34
N ASN A 29 5.67 2.39 -9.66
CA ASN A 29 6.03 2.13 -11.05
C ASN A 29 5.45 0.77 -11.48
N ALA A 30 4.65 0.75 -12.55
CA ALA A 30 4.01 -0.46 -13.04
C ALA A 30 5.01 -1.56 -13.44
N SER A 31 6.22 -1.20 -13.91
CA SER A 31 7.25 -2.18 -14.26
C SER A 31 7.87 -2.91 -13.05
N GLU A 32 7.72 -2.34 -11.85
CA GLU A 32 8.23 -2.90 -10.60
C GLU A 32 7.18 -3.75 -9.86
N LEU A 33 5.96 -3.85 -10.41
CA LEU A 33 4.89 -4.66 -9.85
C LEU A 33 4.99 -6.10 -10.35
N ALA A 34 4.77 -7.03 -9.44
CA ALA A 34 4.60 -8.44 -9.75
C ALA A 34 3.14 -8.70 -10.14
N PRO A 35 2.88 -9.60 -11.11
CA PRO A 35 1.54 -10.11 -11.36
C PRO A 35 0.89 -10.64 -10.09
N VAL A 36 -0.41 -10.41 -9.93
CA VAL A 36 -1.20 -10.89 -8.79
C VAL A 36 -2.34 -11.77 -9.28
N SER A 37 -2.76 -12.68 -8.42
CA SER A 37 -3.85 -13.61 -8.65
C SER A 37 -4.66 -13.82 -7.36
N SER A 38 -5.85 -14.40 -7.48
CA SER A 38 -6.66 -14.79 -6.31
C SER A 38 -5.92 -15.72 -5.34
N ALA A 39 -4.93 -16.49 -5.81
CA ALA A 39 -4.09 -17.35 -4.98
C ALA A 39 -3.19 -16.58 -4.01
N ASP A 40 -2.88 -15.31 -4.29
CA ASP A 40 -2.04 -14.48 -3.43
C ASP A 40 -2.77 -13.92 -2.20
N LYS A 41 -4.09 -14.12 -2.10
CA LYS A 41 -4.91 -13.57 -0.99
C LYS A 41 -4.38 -13.90 0.41
N PRO A 42 -3.95 -15.14 0.72
CA PRO A 42 -3.41 -15.46 2.05
C PRO A 42 -2.11 -14.69 2.35
N GLU A 43 -1.24 -14.52 1.35
CA GLU A 43 -0.01 -13.75 1.47
C GLU A 43 -0.31 -12.26 1.72
N LEU A 44 -1.26 -11.69 0.97
CA LEU A 44 -1.73 -10.33 1.20
C LEU A 44 -2.26 -10.14 2.63
N LEU A 45 -3.17 -11.01 3.09
CA LEU A 45 -3.73 -10.91 4.44
C LEU A 45 -2.66 -11.02 5.54
N HIS A 46 -1.59 -11.78 5.29
CA HIS A 46 -0.45 -11.81 6.18
C HIS A 46 0.32 -10.48 6.18
N ALA A 47 0.62 -9.92 5.01
CA ALA A 47 1.34 -8.66 4.88
C ALA A 47 0.57 -7.46 5.48
N LEU A 48 -0.77 -7.49 5.45
CA LEU A 48 -1.60 -6.46 6.09
C LEU A 48 -1.33 -6.29 7.59
N LYS A 49 -0.83 -7.33 8.28
CA LYS A 49 -0.46 -7.23 9.69
C LYS A 49 0.65 -6.21 9.96
N THR A 50 1.47 -5.92 8.96
CA THR A 50 2.52 -4.91 9.02
C THR A 50 2.08 -3.62 8.35
N ILE A 51 1.39 -3.71 7.21
CA ILE A 51 0.94 -2.55 6.44
C ILE A 51 -0.05 -1.69 7.24
N ILE A 52 -1.08 -2.29 7.85
CA ILE A 52 -2.14 -1.52 8.53
C ILE A 52 -1.60 -0.71 9.72
N PRO A 53 -0.83 -1.29 10.67
CA PRO A 53 -0.26 -0.50 11.76
C PRO A 53 0.70 0.60 11.29
N SER A 54 1.39 0.40 10.16
CA SER A 54 2.24 1.44 9.59
C SER A 54 1.45 2.58 8.95
N LEU A 55 0.28 2.30 8.38
CA LEU A 55 -0.59 3.31 7.76
C LEU A 55 -1.44 4.08 8.77
N TYR A 56 -1.77 3.44 9.89
CA TYR A 56 -2.62 3.97 10.96
C TYR A 56 -1.91 3.79 12.32
N PRO A 57 -0.86 4.60 12.60
CA PRO A 57 -0.06 4.46 13.82
C PRO A 57 -0.80 4.91 15.09
N GLU A 58 -1.91 5.63 14.96
CA GLU A 58 -2.65 6.18 16.08
C GLU A 58 -3.36 5.06 16.85
N LYS A 59 -3.34 5.14 18.19
CA LYS A 59 -3.87 4.10 19.08
C LYS A 59 -5.35 3.78 18.86
N GLU A 60 -6.12 4.74 18.35
CA GLU A 60 -7.54 4.54 18.03
C GLU A 60 -7.77 3.53 16.89
N TYR A 61 -6.77 3.30 16.04
CA TYR A 61 -6.77 2.30 14.96
C TYR A 61 -6.08 0.99 15.31
N SER A 62 -5.66 0.82 16.58
CA SER A 62 -4.90 -0.37 17.00
C SER A 62 -5.67 -1.68 16.82
N GLU A 63 -6.99 -1.60 16.77
CA GLU A 63 -7.88 -2.72 16.48
C GLU A 63 -8.52 -2.49 15.12
N TRP A 64 -8.32 -3.45 14.23
CA TRP A 64 -8.80 -3.39 12.87
C TRP A 64 -9.15 -4.78 12.36
N GLU A 65 -10.07 -4.81 11.41
CA GLU A 65 -10.53 -6.02 10.74
C GLU A 65 -10.56 -5.80 9.23
N VAL A 66 -10.28 -6.85 8.46
CA VAL A 66 -10.44 -6.82 7.01
C VAL A 66 -11.87 -7.24 6.68
N GLU A 67 -12.72 -6.29 6.30
CA GLU A 67 -14.07 -6.60 5.85
C GLU A 67 -14.06 -7.29 4.49
N LYS A 68 -13.25 -6.75 3.57
CA LYS A 68 -13.14 -7.23 2.19
C LYS A 68 -11.72 -7.01 1.68
N ALA A 69 -11.24 -7.97 0.90
CA ALA A 69 -10.05 -7.84 0.07
C ALA A 69 -10.40 -8.35 -1.33
N LEU A 70 -10.34 -7.47 -2.32
CA LEU A 70 -10.77 -7.74 -3.69
C LEU A 70 -9.64 -7.39 -4.66
N MET A 71 -9.30 -8.31 -5.55
CA MET A 71 -8.39 -8.03 -6.66
C MET A 71 -9.10 -7.16 -7.69
N LEU A 72 -8.50 -6.03 -8.05
CA LEU A 72 -9.16 -5.07 -8.94
C LEU A 72 -9.28 -5.57 -10.38
N ALA A 73 -8.31 -6.34 -10.87
CA ALA A 73 -8.36 -6.93 -12.22
C ALA A 73 -9.60 -7.81 -12.46
N GLU A 74 -10.14 -8.44 -11.43
CA GLU A 74 -11.32 -9.33 -11.52
C GLU A 74 -12.59 -8.67 -10.94
N SER A 75 -12.50 -7.44 -10.45
CA SER A 75 -13.60 -6.77 -9.77
C SER A 75 -14.45 -5.95 -10.73
N LYS A 76 -15.74 -5.81 -10.42
CA LYS A 76 -16.66 -4.85 -11.07
C LYS A 76 -17.08 -3.76 -10.09
N THR A 77 -16.16 -3.32 -9.24
CA THR A 77 -16.42 -2.31 -8.19
C THR A 77 -16.05 -0.91 -8.66
N PRO A 78 -16.63 0.15 -8.07
CA PRO A 78 -16.21 1.53 -8.31
C PRO A 78 -14.71 1.77 -8.02
N TYR A 79 -14.09 0.93 -7.19
CA TYR A 79 -12.67 1.00 -6.87
C TYR A 79 -11.76 0.76 -8.08
N VAL A 80 -12.21 0.01 -9.08
CA VAL A 80 -11.43 -0.18 -10.33
C VAL A 80 -11.27 1.15 -11.04
N GLN A 81 -12.38 1.85 -11.29
CA GLN A 81 -12.36 3.17 -11.95
C GLN A 81 -11.58 4.19 -11.12
N MET A 82 -11.70 4.14 -9.79
CA MET A 82 -10.92 5.00 -8.90
C MET A 82 -9.41 4.74 -9.04
N ALA A 83 -8.97 3.49 -9.01
CA ALA A 83 -7.55 3.14 -9.17
C ALA A 83 -7.02 3.50 -10.56
N GLU A 84 -7.81 3.25 -11.61
CA GLU A 84 -7.47 3.62 -12.98
C GLU A 84 -7.35 5.14 -13.14
N SER A 85 -8.21 5.91 -12.48
CA SER A 85 -8.16 7.38 -12.51
C SER A 85 -6.95 7.93 -11.73
N LEU A 86 -6.64 7.36 -10.57
CA LEU A 86 -5.54 7.83 -9.71
C LEU A 86 -4.17 7.49 -10.29
N CYS A 87 -3.98 6.23 -10.72
CA CYS A 87 -2.68 5.68 -11.05
C CYS A 87 -2.63 4.94 -12.40
N GLY A 88 -3.72 4.93 -13.16
CA GLY A 88 -3.77 4.28 -14.46
C GLY A 88 -4.02 2.78 -14.40
N LYS A 89 -4.46 2.26 -15.56
CA LYS A 89 -4.85 0.85 -15.73
C LYS A 89 -3.78 -0.18 -15.36
N PRO A 90 -2.49 -0.01 -15.71
CA PRO A 90 -1.47 -0.99 -15.35
C PRO A 90 -1.37 -1.21 -13.84
N ILE A 91 -1.43 -0.14 -13.06
CA ILE A 91 -1.34 -0.22 -11.59
C ILE A 91 -2.62 -0.84 -11.03
N ALA A 92 -3.80 -0.41 -11.51
CA ALA A 92 -5.07 -0.99 -11.10
C ALA A 92 -5.13 -2.51 -11.33
N GLN A 93 -4.64 -3.01 -12.47
CA GLN A 93 -4.63 -4.44 -12.78
C GLN A 93 -3.73 -5.28 -11.86
N HIS A 94 -2.71 -4.67 -11.26
CA HIS A 94 -1.79 -5.33 -10.33
C HIS A 94 -2.16 -5.10 -8.85
N SER A 95 -3.32 -4.50 -8.61
CA SER A 95 -3.70 -4.02 -7.28
C SER A 95 -4.89 -4.75 -6.69
N TRP A 96 -4.93 -4.71 -5.36
CA TRP A 96 -6.04 -5.10 -4.53
C TRP A 96 -6.59 -3.89 -3.81
N VAL A 97 -7.91 -3.86 -3.62
CA VAL A 97 -8.57 -2.96 -2.67
C VAL A 97 -8.91 -3.74 -1.41
N VAL A 98 -8.59 -3.13 -0.27
CA VAL A 98 -8.85 -3.69 1.05
C VAL A 98 -9.74 -2.72 1.82
N LYS A 99 -10.91 -3.18 2.23
CA LYS A 99 -11.82 -2.45 3.13
C LYS A 99 -11.54 -2.88 4.57
N LEU A 100 -11.39 -1.89 5.43
CA LEU A 100 -11.08 -2.05 6.84
C LEU A 100 -12.25 -1.58 7.70
N ARG A 101 -12.41 -2.24 8.84
CA ARG A 101 -13.24 -1.79 9.97
C ARG A 101 -12.34 -1.49 11.16
N PHE A 102 -12.60 -0.41 11.88
CA PHE A 102 -11.94 -0.01 13.12
C PHE A 102 -12.95 -0.02 14.27
N PRO A 103 -13.09 -1.13 15.02
CA PRO A 103 -14.16 -1.30 16.02
C PRO A 103 -14.18 -0.23 17.12
N LYS A 104 -13.01 0.28 17.53
CA LYS A 104 -12.88 1.33 18.56
C LYS A 104 -13.54 2.66 18.21
N LEU A 105 -13.76 2.90 16.92
CA LEU A 105 -14.31 4.15 16.39
C LEU A 105 -15.80 4.05 16.07
N LEU A 106 -16.44 2.92 16.43
CA LEU A 106 -17.88 2.79 16.40
C LEU A 106 -18.55 3.74 17.41
N PRO A 107 -19.76 4.24 17.11
CA PRO A 107 -20.58 3.97 15.92
C PRO A 107 -20.32 4.93 14.75
N SER A 108 -19.28 5.76 14.80
CA SER A 108 -19.02 6.74 13.73
C SER A 108 -18.66 6.02 12.43
N ALA A 109 -19.54 6.10 11.43
CA ALA A 109 -19.33 5.44 10.14
C ALA A 109 -18.08 5.98 9.43
N SER A 110 -17.88 7.30 9.44
CA SER A 110 -16.71 7.92 8.81
C SER A 110 -15.41 7.59 9.54
N LEU A 111 -15.45 7.39 10.86
CA LEU A 111 -14.23 7.07 11.62
C LEU A 111 -13.91 5.58 11.66
N SER A 112 -14.93 4.72 11.65
CA SER A 112 -14.76 3.27 11.79
C SER A 112 -14.48 2.53 10.49
N GLU A 113 -14.43 3.22 9.35
CA GLU A 113 -14.16 2.61 8.05
C GLU A 113 -12.85 3.14 7.46
N GLY A 114 -12.21 2.32 6.62
CA GLY A 114 -11.04 2.71 5.84
C GLY A 114 -10.93 1.90 4.56
N VAL A 115 -10.35 2.48 3.53
CA VAL A 115 -10.03 1.79 2.29
C VAL A 115 -8.57 2.01 1.94
N ILE A 116 -7.87 0.93 1.64
CA ILE A 116 -6.50 1.00 1.13
C ILE A 116 -6.38 0.25 -0.19
N PHE A 117 -5.43 0.69 -1.00
CA PHE A 117 -5.02 0.01 -2.21
C PHE A 117 -3.59 -0.46 -2.06
N VAL A 118 -3.39 -1.72 -2.42
CA VAL A 118 -2.14 -2.42 -2.24
C VAL A 118 -1.75 -3.12 -3.54
N ALA A 119 -0.45 -3.19 -3.80
CA ALA A 119 0.10 -3.92 -4.93
C ALA A 119 1.30 -4.75 -4.47
N LYS A 120 1.60 -5.83 -5.19
CA LYS A 120 2.79 -6.65 -4.93
C LYS A 120 3.95 -6.06 -5.73
N HIS A 121 4.92 -5.47 -5.04
CA HIS A 121 6.18 -5.03 -5.63
C HIS A 121 7.14 -6.21 -5.72
N GLN A 122 7.91 -6.30 -6.79
CA GLN A 122 8.83 -7.42 -7.07
C GLN A 122 9.87 -7.62 -5.94
N GLU A 123 10.51 -6.54 -5.48
CA GLU A 123 11.53 -6.61 -4.41
C GLU A 123 10.98 -6.39 -2.99
N LYS A 124 9.96 -5.55 -2.82
CA LYS A 124 9.50 -5.07 -1.50
C LYS A 124 8.32 -5.88 -0.94
N GLY A 125 7.79 -6.83 -1.70
CA GLY A 125 6.56 -7.53 -1.35
C GLY A 125 5.35 -6.61 -1.44
N TRP A 126 4.34 -6.82 -0.59
CA TRP A 126 3.12 -6.02 -0.60
C TRP A 126 3.37 -4.60 -0.08
N ILE A 127 3.00 -3.62 -0.90
CA ILE A 127 3.06 -2.21 -0.56
C ILE A 127 1.67 -1.59 -0.65
N ALA A 128 1.38 -0.64 0.23
CA ALA A 128 0.23 0.24 0.10
C ALA A 128 0.63 1.48 -0.70
N TRP A 129 -0.16 1.81 -1.73
CA TRP A 129 0.11 2.96 -2.58
C TRP A 129 -0.96 4.05 -2.49
N TYR A 130 -2.13 3.71 -1.93
CA TYR A 130 -3.16 4.69 -1.61
C TYR A 130 -3.92 4.27 -0.36
N LYS A 131 -4.26 5.22 0.49
CA LYS A 131 -5.27 5.05 1.54
C LYS A 131 -6.26 6.20 1.44
N TYR A 132 -7.52 5.95 1.77
CA TYR A 132 -8.45 7.02 2.01
C TYR A 132 -9.52 6.61 3.03
N LYS A 133 -10.01 7.63 3.72
CA LYS A 133 -10.96 7.57 4.81
C LYS A 133 -11.81 8.82 4.77
#